data_AF-A0A1I7ETZ8-F1
#
_entry.id   AF-A0A1I7ETZ8-F1
#
_cell.length_a   1.000
_cell.length_b   1.000
_cell.length_c   1.000
_cell.angle_alpha   90.00
_cell.angle_beta   90.00
_cell.angle_gamma   90.00
#
_symmetry.space_group_name_H-M   'P 1'
#
loop_
_entity.id
_entity.type
_entity.pdbx_description
1 polymer ?
#
loop_
_entity_poly.entity_id
_entity_poly.type
_entity_poly.pdbx_seq_one_letter_code
_entity_poly.pdbx_strand_id
1 'polypeptide(L)'
;MTVPAIYQGLWRRTGIWRSDGSSDMSTQVWWLQAGRFHIDLRIPFDRPAPRDRAHVAVLPASQLARFGAQTGFAGATVVAGERCEWHPEIAFPALGEDLDAGWMRFKDADALHETGVDNSYEEDWVRMASGPMLGLRFEDPHSEAVAYLVAGERWMGWACGSPADVFDPQSPLAGEWTEITVLHKGGNWTVAGSTLPWLEGREVPAASALEPDRLRLWCVGDLVAIPYAPHHLWRLATID
;
A
#
# COMPACT_ATOMS: atom_id res chain seq x y z
N MET A 1 9.10 18.14 -4.39
CA MET A 1 8.26 18.36 -5.61
C MET A 1 7.00 17.55 -5.43
N THR A 2 5.84 18.08 -5.79
CA THR A 2 4.58 17.34 -5.73
C THR A 2 4.40 16.53 -7.00
N VAL A 3 3.94 15.29 -6.87
CA VAL A 3 3.51 14.43 -7.96
C VAL A 3 2.39 15.12 -8.76
N PRO A 4 2.42 15.10 -10.11
CA PRO A 4 1.37 15.72 -10.92
C PRO A 4 -0.03 15.17 -10.59
N ALA A 5 -1.05 16.03 -10.64
CA ALA A 5 -2.41 15.70 -10.22
C ALA A 5 -3.02 14.50 -10.98
N ILE A 6 -2.60 14.25 -12.23
CA ILE A 6 -3.07 13.11 -13.01
C ILE A 6 -2.70 11.76 -12.38
N TYR A 7 -1.67 11.68 -11.54
CA TYR A 7 -1.33 10.45 -10.83
C TYR A 7 -2.18 10.23 -9.57
N GLN A 8 -2.68 11.32 -8.95
CA GLN A 8 -3.34 11.22 -7.66
C GLN A 8 -4.66 10.47 -7.77
N GLY A 9 -4.95 9.64 -6.77
CA GLY A 9 -6.13 8.80 -6.75
C GLY A 9 -5.84 7.38 -6.33
N LEU A 10 -6.81 6.49 -6.58
CA LEU A 10 -6.63 5.05 -6.47
C LEU A 10 -6.64 4.44 -7.86
N TRP A 11 -5.62 3.63 -8.14
CA TRP A 11 -5.44 2.85 -9.36
C TRP A 11 -5.53 1.36 -9.08
N ARG A 12 -5.95 0.61 -10.10
CA ARG A 12 -5.95 -0.84 -10.09
C ARG A 12 -5.23 -1.35 -11.32
N ARG A 13 -4.27 -2.24 -11.12
CA ARG A 13 -3.59 -2.92 -12.23
C ARG A 13 -4.54 -3.93 -12.85
N THR A 14 -4.63 -3.94 -14.18
CA THR A 14 -5.41 -4.91 -14.94
C THR A 14 -4.56 -6.07 -15.46
N GLY A 15 -3.26 -5.84 -15.66
CA GLY A 15 -2.30 -6.86 -16.02
C GLY A 15 -0.86 -6.34 -15.98
N ILE A 16 0.08 -7.28 -15.86
CA ILE A 16 1.50 -7.08 -16.14
C ILE A 16 1.96 -8.12 -17.16
N TRP A 17 2.74 -7.71 -18.15
CA TRP A 17 3.36 -8.55 -19.17
C TRP A 17 4.86 -8.33 -19.13
N ARG A 18 5.63 -9.42 -19.13
CA ARG A 18 7.10 -9.36 -19.01
C ARG A 18 7.76 -9.77 -20.30
N SER A 19 8.98 -9.26 -20.50
CA SER A 19 9.79 -9.56 -21.70
C SER A 19 10.17 -11.04 -21.82
N ASP A 20 10.10 -11.80 -20.72
CA ASP A 20 10.30 -13.26 -20.71
C ASP A 20 9.07 -14.06 -21.20
N GLY A 21 7.98 -13.37 -21.57
CA GLY A 21 6.72 -13.95 -22.04
C GLY A 21 5.74 -14.32 -20.92
N SER A 22 6.11 -14.17 -19.65
CA SER A 22 5.20 -14.35 -18.53
C SER A 22 4.24 -13.16 -18.39
N SER A 23 3.07 -13.40 -17.80
CA SER A 23 2.11 -12.35 -17.47
C SER A 23 1.37 -12.68 -16.20
N ASP A 24 0.84 -11.65 -15.54
CA ASP A 24 -0.01 -11.82 -14.36
C ASP A 24 -1.22 -10.90 -14.41
N MET A 25 -2.39 -11.54 -14.45
CA MET A 25 -3.73 -10.92 -14.36
C MET A 25 -4.50 -11.48 -13.16
N SER A 26 -3.81 -12.26 -12.31
CA SER A 26 -4.34 -13.02 -11.18
C SER A 26 -4.00 -12.42 -9.83
N THR A 27 -3.33 -11.27 -9.83
CA THR A 27 -3.01 -10.49 -8.64
C THR A 27 -3.84 -9.21 -8.63
N GLN A 28 -4.62 -9.07 -7.55
CA GLN A 28 -5.33 -7.85 -7.20
C GLN A 28 -4.32 -6.80 -6.75
N VAL A 29 -4.13 -5.73 -7.52
CA VAL A 29 -3.22 -4.64 -7.16
C VAL A 29 -3.97 -3.33 -6.96
N TRP A 30 -3.71 -2.66 -5.85
CA TRP A 30 -4.18 -1.31 -5.56
C TRP A 30 -2.99 -0.39 -5.37
N TRP A 31 -2.98 0.74 -6.05
CA TRP A 31 -1.99 1.81 -5.86
C TRP A 31 -2.71 3.11 -5.51
N LEU A 32 -2.53 3.57 -4.28
CA LEU A 32 -2.99 4.89 -3.83
C LEU A 32 -1.84 5.89 -3.95
N GLN A 33 -2.12 7.05 -4.54
CA GLN A 33 -1.13 8.10 -4.75
C GLN A 33 -1.65 9.44 -4.24
N ALA A 34 -0.93 10.03 -3.29
CA ALA A 34 -1.07 11.41 -2.82
C ALA A 34 -0.10 12.36 -3.54
N GLY A 35 -0.03 13.60 -3.07
CA GLY A 35 0.88 14.62 -3.61
C GLY A 35 2.36 14.24 -3.48
N ARG A 36 2.72 13.38 -2.53
CA ARG A 36 4.09 12.87 -2.35
C ARG A 36 4.12 11.39 -2.01
N PHE A 37 3.19 10.92 -1.19
CA PHE A 37 3.25 9.55 -0.66
C PHE A 37 2.40 8.57 -1.47
N HIS A 38 2.82 7.31 -1.49
CA HIS A 38 2.04 6.22 -2.07
C HIS A 38 1.90 5.04 -1.11
N ILE A 39 0.89 4.23 -1.38
CA ILE A 39 0.70 2.90 -0.78
C ILE A 39 0.28 1.96 -1.91
N ASP A 40 1.02 0.86 -2.07
CA ASP A 40 0.75 -0.21 -3.02
C ASP A 40 0.47 -1.53 -2.28
N LEU A 41 -0.57 -2.25 -2.70
CA LEU A 41 -0.97 -3.54 -2.14
C LEU A 41 -1.27 -4.52 -3.26
N ARG A 42 -0.59 -5.67 -3.26
CA ARG A 42 -0.69 -6.74 -4.27
C ARG A 42 -1.05 -8.06 -3.60
N ILE A 43 -2.27 -8.53 -3.86
CA ILE A 43 -2.81 -9.77 -3.28
C ILE A 43 -3.12 -10.77 -4.40
N PRO A 44 -2.45 -11.93 -4.46
CA PRO A 44 -2.83 -12.97 -5.39
C PRO A 44 -4.22 -13.55 -5.09
N PHE A 45 -5.03 -13.84 -6.11
CA PHE A 45 -6.42 -14.27 -5.92
C PHE A 45 -6.57 -15.59 -5.15
N ASP A 46 -5.58 -16.48 -5.26
CA ASP A 46 -5.51 -17.78 -4.58
C ASP A 46 -4.66 -17.72 -3.29
N ARG A 47 -4.35 -16.52 -2.78
CA ARG A 47 -3.72 -16.35 -1.47
C ARG A 47 -4.57 -17.01 -0.39
N PRO A 48 -3.99 -17.86 0.49
CA PRO A 48 -4.70 -18.39 1.65
C PRO A 48 -5.28 -17.29 2.55
N ALA A 49 -6.38 -17.58 3.22
CA ALA A 49 -7.05 -16.66 4.15
C ALA A 49 -7.00 -17.21 5.60
N PRO A 50 -5.84 -17.18 6.27
CA PRO A 50 -5.76 -17.49 7.68
C PRO A 50 -6.67 -16.58 8.53
N ARG A 51 -7.23 -17.15 9.61
CA ARG A 51 -8.16 -16.45 10.51
C ARG A 51 -7.48 -15.52 11.52
N ASP A 52 -6.17 -15.68 11.71
CA ASP A 52 -5.34 -14.90 12.63
C ASP A 52 -3.85 -15.18 12.33
N ARG A 53 -2.97 -14.43 13.00
CA ARG A 53 -1.52 -14.58 12.89
C ARG A 53 -1.02 -15.96 13.32
N ALA A 54 -1.61 -16.56 14.36
CA ALA A 54 -1.22 -17.89 14.83
C ALA A 54 -1.54 -18.99 13.81
N HIS A 55 -2.63 -18.82 13.05
CA HIS A 55 -3.01 -19.74 11.98
C HIS A 55 -2.00 -19.73 10.83
N VAL A 56 -1.34 -18.60 10.56
CA VAL A 56 -0.26 -18.53 9.55
C VAL A 56 0.81 -19.58 9.87
N ALA A 57 1.23 -19.69 11.13
CA ALA A 57 2.32 -20.55 11.56
C ALA A 57 2.07 -22.06 11.38
N VAL A 58 0.82 -22.46 11.19
CA VAL A 58 0.42 -23.87 11.02
C VAL A 58 -0.07 -24.16 9.60
N LEU A 59 0.02 -23.19 8.68
CA LEU A 59 -0.25 -23.42 7.27
C LEU A 59 0.76 -24.42 6.69
N PRO A 60 0.35 -25.32 5.78
CA PRO A 60 1.27 -26.12 4.98
C PRO A 60 2.29 -25.24 4.23
N ALA A 61 3.50 -25.76 3.99
CA ALA A 61 4.57 -25.00 3.33
C ALA A 61 4.17 -24.36 1.99
N SER A 62 3.35 -25.05 1.18
CA SER A 62 2.83 -24.49 -0.08
C SER A 62 1.88 -23.31 0.14
N GLN A 63 1.08 -23.35 1.20
CA GLN A 63 0.20 -22.25 1.59
C GLN A 63 1.00 -21.09 2.22
N LEU A 64 2.07 -21.36 2.98
CA LEU A 64 2.98 -20.32 3.46
C LEU A 64 3.69 -19.60 2.32
N ALA A 65 4.22 -20.35 1.36
CA ALA A 65 4.81 -19.78 0.15
C ALA A 65 3.79 -18.93 -0.62
N ARG A 66 2.53 -19.38 -0.71
CA ARG A 66 1.48 -18.60 -1.39
C ARG A 66 1.02 -17.39 -0.59
N PHE A 67 0.96 -17.48 0.74
CA PHE A 67 0.69 -16.34 1.60
C PHE A 67 1.78 -15.28 1.44
N GLY A 68 3.05 -15.68 1.46
CA GLY A 68 4.20 -14.80 1.24
C GLY A 68 4.37 -14.27 -0.19
N ALA A 69 3.57 -14.75 -1.16
CA ALA A 69 3.57 -14.22 -2.52
C ALA A 69 2.74 -12.93 -2.67
N GLN A 70 2.02 -12.52 -1.62
CA GLN A 70 1.49 -11.16 -1.56
C GLN A 70 2.66 -10.17 -1.44
N THR A 71 2.51 -9.02 -2.07
CA THR A 71 3.52 -7.97 -2.01
C THR A 71 2.87 -6.61 -1.77
N GLY A 72 3.64 -5.61 -1.40
CA GLY A 72 3.17 -4.24 -1.27
C GLY A 72 4.20 -3.39 -0.57
N PHE A 73 4.06 -2.07 -0.68
CA PHE A 73 5.01 -1.14 -0.12
C PHE A 73 4.41 0.25 0.04
N ALA A 74 5.07 1.06 0.86
CA ALA A 74 4.68 2.45 1.07
C ALA A 74 5.92 3.33 1.22
N GLY A 75 5.79 4.56 0.71
CA GLY A 75 6.92 5.47 0.65
C GLY A 75 6.63 6.76 -0.10
N ALA A 76 7.70 7.38 -0.60
CA ALA A 76 7.62 8.59 -1.40
C ALA A 76 7.65 8.26 -2.90
N THR A 77 6.96 9.07 -3.69
CA THR A 77 6.97 9.02 -5.15
C THR A 77 7.65 10.26 -5.70
N VAL A 78 8.53 10.08 -6.68
CA VAL A 78 9.17 11.18 -7.42
C VAL A 78 8.81 11.05 -8.89
N VAL A 79 8.34 12.14 -9.50
CA VAL A 79 8.01 12.18 -10.93
C VAL A 79 8.85 13.25 -11.62
N ALA A 80 9.55 12.85 -12.68
CA ALA A 80 10.35 13.72 -13.54
C ALA A 80 9.94 13.50 -15.00
N GLY A 81 9.09 14.39 -15.53
CA GLY A 81 8.48 14.19 -16.84
C GLY A 81 7.55 12.98 -16.83
N GLU A 82 7.83 12.00 -17.68
CA GLU A 82 7.10 10.72 -17.73
C GLU A 82 7.74 9.62 -16.87
N ARG A 83 8.89 9.88 -16.23
CA ARG A 83 9.53 8.92 -15.34
C ARG A 83 8.93 9.03 -13.95
N CYS A 84 8.42 7.92 -13.43
CA CYS A 84 7.97 7.78 -12.04
C CYS A 84 8.92 6.84 -11.30
N GLU A 85 9.34 7.24 -10.11
CA GLU A 85 10.18 6.46 -9.21
C GLU A 85 9.45 6.30 -7.87
N TRP A 86 9.37 5.06 -7.41
CA TRP A 86 8.85 4.73 -6.09
C TRP A 86 10.05 4.51 -5.15
N HIS A 87 10.03 5.20 -4.02
CA HIS A 87 11.03 5.04 -2.95
C HIS A 87 10.34 4.49 -1.69
N PRO A 88 10.18 3.16 -1.59
CA PRO A 88 9.64 2.51 -0.41
C PRO A 88 10.50 2.76 0.83
N GLU A 89 9.86 3.03 1.96
CA GLU A 89 10.51 2.99 3.27
C GLU A 89 10.16 1.69 4.01
N ILE A 90 8.97 1.15 3.74
CA ILE A 90 8.48 -0.14 4.28
C ILE A 90 7.85 -0.97 3.17
N ALA A 91 7.98 -2.29 3.29
CA ALA A 91 7.46 -3.23 2.30
C ALA A 91 7.12 -4.60 2.91
N PHE A 92 6.21 -5.31 2.25
CA PHE A 92 5.93 -6.71 2.48
C PHE A 92 6.13 -7.47 1.16
N PRO A 93 6.95 -8.53 1.10
CA PRO A 93 8.14 -8.69 1.95
C PRO A 93 9.11 -7.51 1.73
N ALA A 94 10.24 -7.50 2.45
CA ALA A 94 11.30 -6.53 2.18
C ALA A 94 11.68 -6.53 0.69
N LEU A 95 11.83 -5.34 0.11
CA LEU A 95 12.30 -5.16 -1.26
C LEU A 95 13.83 -5.18 -1.31
N GLY A 96 14.38 -5.53 -2.47
CA GLY A 96 15.80 -5.39 -2.73
C GLY A 96 16.23 -3.93 -2.89
N GLU A 97 17.52 -3.72 -3.17
CA GLU A 97 18.09 -2.37 -3.41
C GLU A 97 17.77 -1.82 -4.82
N ASP A 98 17.12 -2.62 -5.66
CA ASP A 98 16.78 -2.22 -7.02
C ASP A 98 15.76 -1.07 -7.00
N LEU A 99 16.03 -0.04 -7.81
CA LEU A 99 15.14 1.08 -7.96
C LEU A 99 13.85 0.64 -8.66
N ASP A 100 12.71 0.84 -7.99
CA ASP A 100 11.40 0.68 -8.61
C ASP A 100 11.05 1.95 -9.40
N ALA A 101 11.00 1.83 -10.73
CA ALA A 101 10.75 2.96 -11.62
C ALA A 101 10.16 2.53 -12.97
N GLY A 102 9.27 3.38 -13.49
CA GLY A 102 8.55 3.16 -14.74
C GLY A 102 8.39 4.43 -15.58
N TRP A 103 8.22 4.23 -16.89
CA TRP A 103 7.78 5.25 -17.85
C TRP A 103 6.26 5.24 -17.94
N MET A 104 5.65 6.38 -17.63
CA MET A 104 4.22 6.51 -17.40
C MET A 104 3.54 7.22 -18.57
N ARG A 105 2.64 6.53 -19.25
CA ARG A 105 1.89 7.05 -20.41
C ARG A 105 0.41 7.01 -20.13
N PHE A 106 -0.17 8.18 -19.88
CA PHE A 106 -1.61 8.33 -19.72
C PHE A 106 -2.26 8.36 -21.09
N LYS A 107 -3.16 7.41 -21.35
CA LYS A 107 -4.01 7.43 -22.54
C LYS A 107 -5.12 8.49 -22.37
N ASP A 108 -5.67 8.56 -21.17
CA ASP A 108 -6.64 9.55 -20.73
C ASP A 108 -6.56 9.71 -19.20
N ALA A 109 -7.54 10.37 -18.59
CA ALA A 109 -7.54 10.61 -17.15
C ALA A 109 -7.70 9.31 -16.32
N ASP A 110 -8.21 8.23 -16.89
CA ASP A 110 -8.59 7.02 -16.16
C ASP A 110 -7.84 5.76 -16.62
N ALA A 111 -7.00 5.87 -17.64
CA ALA A 111 -6.18 4.79 -18.16
C ALA A 111 -4.69 5.18 -18.26
N LEU A 112 -3.85 4.39 -17.60
CA LEU A 112 -2.40 4.56 -17.54
C LEU A 112 -1.73 3.28 -18.02
N HIS A 113 -0.73 3.43 -18.89
CA HIS A 113 0.18 2.38 -19.28
C HIS A 113 1.57 2.70 -18.73
N GLU A 114 2.17 1.72 -18.06
CA GLU A 114 3.51 1.79 -17.51
C GLU A 114 4.43 0.85 -18.27
N THR A 115 5.66 1.29 -18.56
CA THR A 115 6.73 0.43 -19.06
C THR A 115 7.91 0.50 -18.09
N GLY A 116 8.43 -0.65 -17.67
CA GLY A 116 9.65 -0.70 -16.86
C GLY A 116 10.81 0.04 -17.54
N VAL A 117 11.67 0.70 -16.76
CA VAL A 117 12.73 1.57 -17.31
C VAL A 117 13.73 0.84 -18.21
N ASP A 118 13.88 -0.46 -18.03
CA ASP A 118 14.71 -1.38 -18.81
C ASP A 118 13.92 -2.14 -19.90
N ASN A 119 12.62 -1.86 -20.04
CA ASN A 119 11.66 -2.58 -20.89
C ASN A 119 11.47 -4.06 -20.50
N SER A 120 11.72 -4.42 -19.23
CA SER A 120 11.48 -5.77 -18.73
C SER A 120 10.00 -6.11 -18.54
N TYR A 121 9.14 -5.09 -18.40
CA TYR A 121 7.71 -5.27 -18.23
C TYR A 121 6.88 -4.11 -18.79
N GLU A 122 5.60 -4.39 -19.01
CA GLU A 122 4.53 -3.45 -19.27
C GLU A 122 3.37 -3.72 -18.29
N GLU A 123 2.74 -2.67 -17.76
CA GLU A 123 1.54 -2.77 -16.93
C GLU A 123 0.45 -1.83 -17.42
N ASP A 124 -0.79 -2.29 -17.35
CA ASP A 124 -1.97 -1.47 -17.59
C ASP A 124 -2.71 -1.21 -16.29
N TRP A 125 -3.15 0.04 -16.12
CA TRP A 125 -3.78 0.55 -14.91
C TRP A 125 -5.07 1.28 -15.24
N VAL A 126 -6.10 1.03 -14.43
CA VAL A 126 -7.38 1.74 -14.49
C VAL A 126 -7.62 2.50 -13.20
N ARG A 127 -8.14 3.72 -13.32
CA ARG A 127 -8.49 4.52 -12.16
C ARG A 127 -9.77 4.01 -11.52
N MET A 128 -9.74 3.82 -10.20
CA MET A 128 -10.89 3.44 -9.38
C MET A 128 -11.49 4.64 -8.63
N ALA A 129 -10.65 5.61 -8.26
CA ALA A 129 -11.08 6.86 -7.65
C ALA A 129 -10.17 8.01 -8.11
N SER A 130 -10.80 9.12 -8.50
CA SER A 130 -10.14 10.38 -8.83
C SER A 130 -10.21 11.37 -7.67
N GLY A 131 -9.50 12.48 -7.83
CA GLY A 131 -9.51 13.58 -6.88
C GLY A 131 -8.27 13.62 -5.99
N PRO A 132 -8.12 14.69 -5.20
CA PRO A 132 -6.96 14.87 -4.34
C PRO A 132 -6.96 13.80 -3.24
N MET A 133 -5.78 13.23 -3.00
CA MET A 133 -5.52 12.34 -1.88
C MET A 133 -4.59 13.06 -0.90
N LEU A 134 -4.90 13.01 0.39
CA LEU A 134 -4.04 13.54 1.45
C LEU A 134 -3.07 12.46 1.92
N GLY A 135 -1.78 12.72 1.79
CA GLY A 135 -0.70 11.84 2.25
C GLY A 135 -0.16 12.30 3.61
N LEU A 136 0.04 11.36 4.53
CA LEU A 136 0.67 11.59 5.82
C LEU A 136 1.72 10.51 6.07
N ARG A 137 2.82 10.89 6.69
CA ARG A 137 3.84 9.98 7.21
C ARG A 137 3.94 10.13 8.73
N PHE A 138 4.08 9.02 9.41
CA PHE A 138 4.20 8.92 10.86
C PHE A 138 5.45 8.14 11.26
N GLU A 139 5.88 8.34 12.50
CA GLU A 139 7.00 7.65 13.13
C GLU A 139 6.55 7.14 14.50
N ASP A 140 7.05 5.96 14.88
CA ASP A 140 6.97 5.48 16.26
C ASP A 140 7.98 6.27 17.12
N PRO A 141 7.55 6.91 18.24
CA PRO A 141 8.46 7.61 19.14
C PRO A 141 9.51 6.72 19.84
N HIS A 142 9.35 5.39 19.78
CA HIS A 142 10.08 4.41 20.59
C HIS A 142 10.79 3.34 19.77
N SER A 143 10.61 3.31 18.45
CA SER A 143 11.25 2.35 17.55
C SER A 143 11.56 2.96 16.18
N GLU A 144 12.09 2.16 15.26
CA GLU A 144 12.31 2.55 13.87
C GLU A 144 11.07 2.34 12.99
N ALA A 145 9.94 1.94 13.59
CA ALA A 145 8.72 1.75 12.85
C ALA A 145 8.17 3.08 12.32
N VAL A 146 7.63 3.02 11.11
CA VAL A 146 7.01 4.14 10.43
C VAL A 146 5.64 3.73 9.90
N ALA A 147 4.82 4.72 9.59
CA ALA A 147 3.55 4.48 8.94
C ALA A 147 3.21 5.54 7.90
N TYR A 148 2.35 5.14 6.96
CA TYR A 148 1.81 6.00 5.93
C TYR A 148 0.29 5.90 5.92
N LEU A 149 -0.36 7.04 5.69
CA LEU A 149 -1.78 7.14 5.42
C LEU A 149 -1.98 7.92 4.13
N VAL A 150 -2.68 7.33 3.16
CA VAL A 150 -3.14 8.04 1.97
C VAL A 150 -4.66 8.03 1.99
N ALA A 151 -5.29 9.19 2.17
CA ALA A 151 -6.72 9.30 2.40
C ALA A 151 -7.43 10.14 1.34
N GLY A 152 -8.51 9.59 0.80
CA GLY A 152 -9.48 10.26 -0.06
C GLY A 152 -10.90 10.15 0.48
N GLU A 153 -11.89 10.58 -0.31
CA GLU A 153 -13.29 10.61 0.11
C GLU A 153 -13.88 9.23 0.39
N ARG A 154 -13.58 8.24 -0.47
CA ARG A 154 -14.13 6.88 -0.38
C ARG A 154 -13.10 5.78 -0.22
N TRP A 155 -11.82 6.10 -0.32
CA TRP A 155 -10.74 5.13 -0.25
C TRP A 155 -9.63 5.65 0.64
N MET A 156 -9.04 4.76 1.42
CA MET A 156 -7.82 5.04 2.19
C MET A 156 -6.87 3.86 2.10
N GLY A 157 -5.59 4.16 2.13
CA GLY A 157 -4.52 3.18 2.32
C GLY A 157 -3.82 3.47 3.62
N TRP A 158 -3.45 2.42 4.33
CA TRP A 158 -2.57 2.49 5.49
C TRP A 158 -1.51 1.42 5.40
N ALA A 159 -0.28 1.82 5.71
CA ALA A 159 0.83 0.92 5.83
C ALA A 159 1.60 1.24 7.10
N CYS A 160 2.01 0.23 7.85
CA CYS A 160 2.92 0.39 8.98
C CYS A 160 3.87 -0.80 9.10
N GLY A 161 5.08 -0.54 9.55
CA GLY A 161 6.13 -1.55 9.70
C GLY A 161 7.46 -0.89 9.99
N SER A 162 8.52 -1.66 9.95
CA SER A 162 9.91 -1.20 10.02
C SER A 162 10.65 -1.49 8.70
N PRO A 163 11.64 -0.68 8.29
CA PRO A 163 12.51 -1.02 7.16
C PRO A 163 13.21 -2.38 7.30
N ALA A 164 13.37 -2.86 8.54
CA ALA A 164 13.98 -4.16 8.85
C ALA A 164 12.98 -5.34 8.85
N ASP A 165 11.70 -5.10 8.58
CA ASP A 165 10.66 -6.14 8.59
C ASP A 165 10.86 -7.14 7.46
N VAL A 166 10.78 -8.44 7.78
CA VAL A 166 10.98 -9.51 6.80
C VAL A 166 9.97 -10.63 7.06
N PHE A 167 9.21 -10.98 6.00
CA PHE A 167 8.42 -12.20 5.98
C PHE A 167 9.27 -13.38 5.49
N ASP A 168 9.51 -14.38 6.36
CA ASP A 168 10.10 -15.66 5.97
C ASP A 168 9.02 -16.77 6.00
N PRO A 169 8.66 -17.39 4.85
CA PRO A 169 7.70 -18.49 4.81
C PRO A 169 8.18 -19.74 5.55
N GLN A 170 9.48 -19.91 5.82
CA GLN A 170 10.00 -21.02 6.63
C GLN A 170 9.88 -20.75 8.13
N SER A 171 9.84 -19.47 8.51
CA SER A 171 9.81 -19.01 9.90
C SER A 171 8.80 -17.85 10.09
N PRO A 172 7.50 -18.05 9.79
CA PRO A 172 6.52 -16.97 9.69
C PRO A 172 6.18 -16.28 11.02
N LEU A 173 6.78 -16.69 12.14
CA LEU A 173 6.63 -16.01 13.43
C LEU A 173 7.96 -15.47 13.99
N ALA A 174 9.06 -15.58 13.23
CA ALA A 174 10.38 -15.19 13.72
C ALA A 174 10.57 -13.68 13.87
N GLY A 175 9.80 -12.88 13.13
CA GLY A 175 9.88 -11.43 13.16
C GLY A 175 8.54 -10.77 12.89
N GLU A 176 8.55 -9.43 12.92
CA GLU A 176 7.44 -8.62 12.44
C GLU A 176 7.49 -8.46 10.92
N TRP A 177 6.37 -8.03 10.37
CA TRP A 177 6.23 -7.78 8.95
C TRP A 177 5.36 -6.57 8.70
N THR A 178 5.62 -5.87 7.60
CA THR A 178 4.82 -4.71 7.20
C THR A 178 3.35 -5.08 7.01
N GLU A 179 2.48 -4.31 7.64
CA GLU A 179 1.05 -4.38 7.48
C GLU A 179 0.60 -3.34 6.46
N ILE A 180 -0.17 -3.73 5.44
CA ILE A 180 -0.72 -2.82 4.44
C ILE A 180 -2.20 -3.12 4.30
N THR A 181 -3.04 -2.09 4.35
CA THR A 181 -4.49 -2.21 4.39
C THR A 181 -5.13 -1.13 3.53
N VAL A 182 -6.05 -1.54 2.66
CA VAL A 182 -6.89 -0.64 1.86
C VAL A 182 -8.31 -0.67 2.43
N LEU A 183 -8.89 0.50 2.67
CA LEU A 183 -10.25 0.68 3.14
C LEU A 183 -11.12 1.32 2.08
N HIS A 184 -12.40 0.94 2.07
CA HIS A 184 -13.43 1.53 1.22
C HIS A 184 -14.60 2.03 2.08
N LYS A 185 -15.13 3.21 1.73
CA LYS A 185 -16.33 3.79 2.35
C LYS A 185 -17.54 3.56 1.44
N GLY A 186 -18.38 2.60 1.83
CA GLY A 186 -19.75 2.50 1.34
C GLY A 186 -20.67 3.36 2.21
N GLY A 187 -21.32 2.72 3.20
CA GLY A 187 -21.94 3.41 4.32
C GLY A 187 -20.96 3.61 5.48
N ASN A 188 -20.39 2.50 5.95
CA ASN A 188 -19.28 2.47 6.90
C ASN A 188 -17.96 2.24 6.16
N TRP A 189 -16.85 2.59 6.81
CA TRP A 189 -15.52 2.18 6.37
C TRP A 189 -15.35 0.68 6.60
N THR A 190 -14.91 -0.05 5.58
CA THR A 190 -14.58 -1.48 5.65
C THR A 190 -13.22 -1.76 5.06
N VAL A 191 -12.54 -2.81 5.55
CA VAL A 191 -11.29 -3.28 4.94
C VAL A 191 -11.61 -3.99 3.62
N ALA A 192 -11.14 -3.41 2.52
CA ALA A 192 -11.31 -3.94 1.17
C ALA A 192 -10.21 -4.95 0.79
N GLY A 193 -9.01 -4.79 1.32
CA GLY A 193 -7.89 -5.72 1.14
C GLY A 193 -6.80 -5.43 2.17
N SER A 194 -6.07 -6.46 2.61
CA SER A 194 -4.98 -6.28 3.57
C SER A 194 -3.93 -7.38 3.42
N THR A 195 -2.66 -7.10 3.75
CA THR A 195 -1.66 -8.16 3.98
C THR A 195 -2.01 -9.07 5.16
N LEU A 196 -3.01 -8.67 5.96
CA LEU A 196 -3.61 -9.45 7.05
C LEU A 196 -5.03 -9.91 6.65
N PRO A 197 -5.20 -11.11 6.07
CA PRO A 197 -6.48 -11.56 5.50
C PRO A 197 -7.64 -11.55 6.50
N TRP A 198 -7.36 -11.78 7.78
CA TRP A 198 -8.36 -11.78 8.85
C TRP A 198 -8.92 -10.39 9.18
N LEU A 199 -8.39 -9.33 8.57
CA LEU A 199 -8.96 -7.98 8.66
C LEU A 199 -10.00 -7.73 7.56
N GLU A 200 -9.96 -8.47 6.46
CA GLU A 200 -10.77 -8.20 5.27
C GLU A 200 -12.27 -8.34 5.56
N GLY A 201 -13.06 -7.40 5.06
CA GLY A 201 -14.51 -7.30 5.29
C GLY A 201 -14.92 -6.76 6.67
N ARG A 202 -13.98 -6.53 7.61
CA ARG A 202 -14.32 -5.92 8.90
C ARG A 202 -14.66 -4.45 8.74
N GLU A 203 -15.70 -4.02 9.45
CA GLU A 203 -16.02 -2.60 9.61
C GLU A 203 -15.01 -1.92 10.55
N VAL A 204 -14.73 -0.66 10.24
CA VAL A 204 -13.83 0.21 11.01
C VAL A 204 -14.53 1.54 11.28
N PRO A 205 -15.52 1.60 12.19
CA PRO A 205 -16.36 2.78 12.37
C PRO A 205 -15.57 4.04 12.75
N ALA A 206 -14.49 3.88 13.52
CA ALA A 206 -13.64 4.99 13.95
C ALA A 206 -12.75 5.55 12.81
N ALA A 207 -12.66 4.89 11.65
CA ALA A 207 -11.92 5.39 10.48
C ALA A 207 -12.50 6.70 9.91
N SER A 208 -13.74 7.06 10.23
CA SER A 208 -14.30 8.39 9.86
C SER A 208 -13.52 9.56 10.48
N ALA A 209 -12.74 9.32 11.54
CA ALA A 209 -11.83 10.32 12.10
C ALA A 209 -10.61 10.61 11.19
N LEU A 210 -10.34 9.73 10.21
CA LEU A 210 -9.25 9.85 9.24
C LEU A 210 -9.72 10.43 7.90
N GLU A 211 -10.90 11.02 7.83
CA GLU A 211 -11.35 11.68 6.61
C GLU A 211 -10.52 12.95 6.34
N PRO A 212 -10.27 13.31 5.06
CA PRO A 212 -9.37 14.41 4.72
C PRO A 212 -9.67 15.73 5.46
N ASP A 213 -10.94 16.09 5.64
CA ASP A 213 -11.33 17.32 6.36
C ASP A 213 -10.96 17.29 7.85
N ARG A 214 -10.91 16.10 8.46
CA ARG A 214 -10.48 15.91 9.85
C ARG A 214 -8.97 15.89 9.96
N LEU A 215 -8.29 15.19 9.05
CA LEU A 215 -6.83 15.08 9.02
C LEU A 215 -6.15 16.43 8.78
N ARG A 216 -6.76 17.33 8.00
CA ARG A 216 -6.25 18.70 7.79
C ARG A 216 -6.18 19.55 9.06
N LEU A 217 -6.83 19.12 10.14
CA LEU A 217 -6.76 19.78 11.45
C LEU A 217 -5.58 19.29 12.30
N TRP A 218 -4.89 18.22 11.87
CA TRP A 218 -3.74 17.68 12.60
C TRP A 218 -2.48 18.47 12.29
N CYS A 219 -1.56 18.47 13.25
CA CYS A 219 -0.29 19.18 13.18
C CYS A 219 0.88 18.18 13.23
N VAL A 220 1.94 18.49 12.49
CA VAL A 220 3.22 17.79 12.64
C VAL A 220 3.66 17.86 14.11
N GLY A 221 4.00 16.70 14.68
CA GLY A 221 4.34 16.51 16.08
C GLY A 221 3.23 15.89 16.93
N ASP A 222 1.97 15.90 16.45
CA ASP A 222 0.84 15.29 17.16
C ASP A 222 1.07 13.79 17.39
N LEU A 223 0.66 13.30 18.56
CA LEU A 223 0.60 11.88 18.89
C LEU A 223 -0.83 11.39 18.70
N VAL A 224 -1.04 10.47 17.75
CA VAL A 224 -2.36 10.01 17.35
C VAL A 224 -2.47 8.49 17.41
N ALA A 225 -3.63 8.01 17.85
CA ALA A 225 -3.99 6.60 17.70
C ALA A 225 -4.72 6.40 16.36
N ILE A 226 -4.36 5.34 15.64
CA ILE A 226 -4.99 5.03 14.36
C ILE A 226 -6.09 3.97 14.59
N PRO A 227 -7.35 4.22 14.17
CA PRO A 227 -8.52 3.38 14.47
C PRO A 227 -8.39 1.86 14.29
N TYR A 228 -7.56 1.38 13.38
CA TYR A 228 -7.34 -0.04 13.10
C TYR A 228 -5.92 -0.53 13.42
N ALA A 229 -5.11 0.35 14.02
CA ALA A 229 -3.91 0.03 14.78
C ALA A 229 -3.94 0.73 16.17
N PRO A 230 -5.01 0.56 16.97
CA PRO A 230 -5.31 1.45 18.11
C PRO A 230 -4.37 1.28 19.30
N HIS A 231 -3.57 0.22 19.32
CA HIS A 231 -2.63 -0.08 20.40
C HIS A 231 -1.32 0.70 20.28
N HIS A 232 -1.17 1.50 19.22
CA HIS A 232 0.05 2.24 18.92
C HIS A 232 -0.24 3.73 18.77
N LEU A 233 0.60 4.56 19.41
CA LEU A 233 0.56 6.01 19.25
C LEU A 233 1.65 6.43 18.26
N TRP A 234 1.21 6.99 17.15
CA TRP A 234 2.05 7.44 16.06
C TRP A 234 2.31 8.93 16.17
N ARG A 235 3.57 9.36 16.00
CA ARG A 235 3.90 10.77 15.85
C ARG A 235 3.75 11.18 14.40
N LEU A 236 2.88 12.15 14.13
CA LEU A 236 2.75 12.71 12.79
C LEU A 236 4.03 13.47 12.41
N ALA A 237 4.75 12.98 11.41
CA ALA A 237 6.04 13.53 10.98
C ALA A 237 5.91 14.45 9.77
N THR A 238 5.00 14.14 8.84
CA THR A 238 4.81 14.93 7.60
C THR A 238 3.38 14.83 7.09
N ILE A 239 2.88 15.93 6.53
CA ILE A 239 1.62 16.02 5.78
C ILE A 239 1.95 16.60 4.39
N ASP A 240 1.28 16.09 3.35
CA ASP A 240 1.32 16.60 1.97
C ASP A 240 0.65 17.97 1.79
#